data_AF-A0A0D6LAN8-F1
#
_entry.id   AF-A0A0D6LAN8-F1
#
_cell.length_a   1.000
_cell.length_b   1.000
_cell.length_c   1.000
_cell.angle_alpha   90.00
_cell.angle_beta   90.00
_cell.angle_gamma   90.00
#
_symmetry.space_group_name_H-M   'P 1'
#
loop_
_entity.id
_entity.type
_entity.pdbx_description
1 polymer ?
#
loop_
_entity_poly.entity_id
_entity_poly.type
_entity_poly.pdbx_seq_one_letter_code
_entity_poly.pdbx_strand_id
1 'polypeptide(L)'
;MLFEYGDDVTTYYRDERVLVMCNHQSTADVPTLMACLQSKGVASRKTLWLMDVMFRWSPFGIVGNNHGDYFIQQGKATREKEILRLKQHLREVFWDRDRRWVILFPEGGFYHKRVESSQRYGKLNGFPHLKYTTLPRMGAVKAILEEVSSCCTD
;
A
#
# COMPACT_ATOMS: atom_id res chain seq x y z
N MET A 1 20.64 13.23 4.01
CA MET A 1 19.61 13.85 4.88
C MET A 1 18.31 13.85 4.11
N LEU A 2 17.25 13.28 4.67
CA LEU A 2 15.93 13.26 4.04
C LEU A 2 15.15 14.49 4.56
N PHE A 3 14.64 15.31 3.66
CA PHE A 3 13.84 16.49 4.01
C PHE A 3 12.37 16.19 3.74
N GLU A 4 11.53 16.30 4.76
CA GLU A 4 10.09 16.08 4.69
C GLU A 4 9.36 17.43 4.65
N TYR A 5 8.30 17.52 3.84
CA TYR A 5 7.44 18.69 3.71
C TYR A 5 5.97 18.25 3.68
N GLY A 6 5.07 19.11 4.17
CA GLY A 6 3.64 18.82 4.27
C GLY A 6 3.22 18.57 5.72
N ASP A 7 2.14 17.82 5.89
CA ASP A 7 1.56 17.54 7.20
C ASP A 7 2.47 16.65 8.06
N ASP A 8 2.54 16.96 9.36
CA ASP A 8 3.23 16.11 10.33
C ASP A 8 2.34 14.92 10.72
N VAL A 9 2.68 13.76 10.18
CA VAL A 9 1.97 12.49 10.42
C VAL A 9 2.54 11.71 11.61
N THR A 10 3.44 12.30 12.41
CA THR A 10 4.16 11.60 13.48
C THR A 10 3.23 11.00 14.52
N THR A 11 2.08 11.60 14.84
CA THR A 11 1.17 11.05 15.86
C THR A 11 0.21 9.98 15.33
N TYR A 12 0.02 9.90 14.01
CA TYR A 12 -1.04 9.07 13.42
C TYR A 12 -0.80 7.57 13.64
N TYR A 13 0.45 7.12 13.84
CA TYR A 13 0.69 5.71 14.18
C TYR A 13 0.16 5.32 15.56
N ARG A 14 -0.04 6.28 16.47
CA ARG A 14 -0.55 6.03 17.82
C ARG A 14 -2.08 6.10 17.82
N ASP A 15 -2.60 7.14 17.19
CA ASP A 15 -3.98 7.56 17.39
C ASP A 15 -4.91 7.01 16.29
N GLU A 16 -4.38 6.74 15.09
CA GLU A 16 -5.18 6.47 13.90
C GLU A 16 -4.81 5.17 13.20
N ARG A 17 -5.72 4.72 12.33
CA ARG A 17 -5.45 3.67 11.33
C ARG A 17 -5.49 4.28 9.95
N VAL A 18 -4.38 4.18 9.24
CA VAL A 18 -4.12 4.96 8.02
C VAL A 18 -3.89 4.06 6.83
N LEU A 19 -4.57 4.35 5.72
CA LEU A 19 -4.18 3.86 4.42
C LEU A 19 -3.25 4.87 3.75
N VAL A 20 -1.97 4.53 3.65
CA VAL A 20 -0.98 5.37 2.97
C VAL A 20 -0.91 4.97 1.51
N MET A 21 -1.28 5.92 0.64
CA MET A 21 -1.17 5.78 -0.81
C MET A 21 -0.12 6.74 -1.34
N CYS A 22 0.86 6.21 -2.07
CA CYS A 22 1.90 6.99 -2.73
C CYS A 22 2.11 6.48 -4.16
N ASN A 23 2.51 7.36 -5.06
CA ASN A 23 2.88 6.98 -6.43
C ASN A 23 4.13 6.08 -6.43
N HIS A 24 4.29 5.27 -7.47
CA HIS A 24 5.35 4.25 -7.50
C HIS A 24 6.33 4.51 -8.64
N GLN A 25 7.51 5.03 -8.33
CA GLN A 25 8.53 5.33 -9.33
C GLN A 25 9.53 4.17 -9.50
N SER A 26 9.89 3.51 -8.40
CA SER A 26 11.00 2.55 -8.40
C SER A 26 10.96 1.58 -7.22
N THR A 27 11.86 0.61 -7.20
CA THR A 27 12.09 -0.22 -6.00
C THR A 27 12.64 0.58 -4.81
N ALA A 28 13.25 1.75 -5.05
CA ALA A 28 13.80 2.60 -4.00
C ALA A 28 12.72 3.32 -3.17
N ASP A 29 11.46 3.31 -3.61
CA ASP A 29 10.37 3.96 -2.90
C ASP A 29 10.13 3.31 -1.52
N VAL A 30 10.25 1.99 -1.43
CA VAL A 30 10.09 1.23 -0.18
C VAL A 30 11.16 1.61 0.86
N PRO A 31 12.47 1.50 0.59
CA PRO A 31 13.49 1.91 1.57
C PRO A 31 13.44 3.43 1.87
N THR A 32 13.03 4.27 0.91
CA THR A 32 12.84 5.70 1.15
C THR A 32 11.76 5.94 2.19
N LEU A 33 10.57 5.36 2.00
CA LEU A 33 9.46 5.45 2.95
C LEU A 33 9.81 4.84 4.31
N MET A 34 10.50 3.69 4.33
CA MET A 34 10.98 3.10 5.59
C MET A 34 11.93 4.04 6.33
N ALA A 35 12.82 4.75 5.62
CA ALA A 35 13.70 5.74 6.21
C ALA A 35 12.91 6.95 6.76
N CYS A 36 11.87 7.43 6.05
CA CYS A 36 10.96 8.46 6.57
C CYS A 36 10.31 8.01 7.89
N LEU A 37 9.71 6.81 7.89
CA LEU A 37 8.95 6.29 9.02
C LEU A 37 9.81 5.94 10.22
N GLN A 38 11.08 5.57 9.99
CA GLN A 38 12.03 5.28 11.07
C GLN A 38 12.28 6.50 11.96
N SER A 39 12.19 7.72 11.41
CA SER A 39 12.32 8.96 12.19
C SER A 39 11.09 9.24 13.07
N LYS A 40 9.95 8.59 12.80
CA LYS A 40 8.65 8.81 13.44
C LYS A 40 8.35 7.75 14.51
N GLY A 41 9.36 7.34 15.26
CA GLY A 41 9.23 6.41 16.39
C GLY A 41 8.89 4.98 15.95
N VAL A 42 7.84 4.39 16.53
CA VAL A 42 7.45 3.00 16.26
C VAL A 42 6.59 2.83 14.99
N ALA A 43 6.35 3.92 14.24
CA ALA A 43 5.59 3.89 12.99
C ALA A 43 6.11 2.81 12.04
N SER A 44 7.43 2.67 11.88
CA SER A 44 8.05 1.65 11.02
C SER A 44 7.74 0.20 11.43
N ARG A 45 7.41 -0.06 12.70
CA ARG A 45 6.99 -1.37 13.21
C ARG A 45 5.48 -1.57 13.18
N LYS A 46 4.71 -0.53 12.88
CA LYS A 46 3.24 -0.55 12.87
C LYS A 46 2.69 -0.57 11.45
N THR A 47 3.55 -0.73 10.43
CA THR A 47 3.12 -0.82 9.04
C THR A 47 2.75 -2.25 8.65
N LEU A 48 1.93 -2.36 7.61
CA LEU A 48 1.74 -3.54 6.78
C LEU A 48 1.93 -3.10 5.33
N TRP A 49 2.86 -3.74 4.63
CA TRP A 49 3.12 -3.44 3.22
C TRP A 49 2.33 -4.35 2.30
N LEU A 50 1.70 -3.77 1.28
CA LEU A 50 1.11 -4.51 0.17
C LEU A 50 2.06 -4.47 -1.04
N MET A 51 2.65 -5.62 -1.37
CA MET A 51 3.71 -5.71 -2.38
C MET A 51 3.45 -6.82 -3.38
N ASP A 52 4.07 -6.72 -4.56
CA ASP A 52 3.94 -7.76 -5.57
C ASP A 52 4.57 -9.09 -5.12
N VAL A 53 3.90 -10.21 -5.41
CA VAL A 53 4.35 -11.56 -5.05
C VAL A 53 5.76 -11.91 -5.54
N MET A 54 6.24 -11.28 -6.62
CA MET A 54 7.62 -11.45 -7.09
C MET A 54 8.64 -11.16 -5.98
N PHE A 55 8.39 -10.17 -5.12
CA PHE A 55 9.33 -9.79 -4.05
C PHE A 55 9.42 -10.82 -2.94
N ARG A 56 8.43 -11.71 -2.79
CA ARG A 56 8.40 -12.76 -1.76
C ARG A 56 9.63 -13.67 -1.80
N TRP A 57 10.21 -13.85 -2.99
CA TRP A 57 11.36 -14.75 -3.23
C TRP A 57 12.73 -14.06 -3.15
N SER A 58 12.75 -12.78 -2.77
CA SER A 58 13.99 -12.04 -2.54
C SER A 58 14.38 -12.06 -1.06
N PRO A 59 15.62 -11.68 -0.70
CA PRO A 59 15.98 -11.48 0.72
C PRO A 59 15.06 -10.49 1.43
N PHE A 60 14.61 -9.45 0.72
CA PHE A 60 13.61 -8.51 1.20
C PHE A 60 12.25 -9.20 1.47
N GLY A 61 11.88 -10.18 0.64
CA GLY A 61 10.69 -11.00 0.85
C GLY A 61 10.71 -11.82 2.14
N ILE A 62 11.88 -12.34 2.55
CA ILE A 62 12.06 -13.04 3.83
C ILE A 62 11.80 -12.08 4.99
N VAL A 63 12.37 -10.87 4.93
CA VAL A 63 12.12 -9.82 5.93
C VAL A 63 10.64 -9.44 5.97
N GLY A 64 10.02 -9.20 4.81
CA GLY A 64 8.61 -8.86 4.72
C GLY A 64 7.67 -9.95 5.25
N ASN A 65 7.97 -11.23 5.01
CA ASN A 65 7.20 -12.34 5.59
C ASN A 65 7.29 -12.35 7.12
N ASN A 66 8.49 -12.20 7.69
CA ASN A 66 8.66 -12.10 9.15
C ASN A 66 7.96 -10.86 9.72
N HIS A 67 8.01 -9.76 8.97
CA HIS A 67 7.29 -8.54 9.28
C HIS A 67 5.76 -8.70 9.16
N GLY A 68 5.24 -9.72 8.48
CA GLY A 68 3.80 -9.93 8.29
C GLY A 68 3.19 -9.10 7.16
N ASP A 69 4.02 -8.65 6.21
CA ASP A 69 3.57 -7.96 5.02
C ASP A 69 2.80 -8.90 4.08
N TYR A 70 1.93 -8.32 3.23
CA TYR A 70 1.13 -9.09 2.29
C TYR A 70 1.69 -9.00 0.86
N PHE A 71 1.96 -10.17 0.28
CA PHE A 71 2.47 -10.32 -1.08
C PHE A 71 1.35 -10.72 -2.04
N ILE A 72 0.81 -9.74 -2.76
CA ILE A 72 -0.34 -9.92 -3.65
C ILE A 72 0.07 -10.44 -5.04
N GLN A 73 -0.64 -11.45 -5.53
CA GLN A 73 -0.46 -11.91 -6.91
C GLN A 73 -1.30 -11.08 -7.88
N GLN A 74 -0.64 -10.38 -8.80
CA GLN A 74 -1.33 -9.66 -9.87
C GLN A 74 -1.81 -10.61 -10.97
N GLY A 75 -2.99 -10.35 -11.51
CA GLY A 75 -3.55 -11.11 -12.63
C GLY A 75 -5.07 -11.01 -12.67
N LYS A 76 -5.69 -11.12 -13.85
CA LYS A 76 -7.15 -11.16 -13.96
C LYS A 76 -7.72 -12.44 -13.33
N ALA A 77 -7.11 -13.58 -13.61
CA ALA A 77 -7.57 -14.90 -13.15
C ALA A 77 -7.50 -15.08 -11.62
N THR A 78 -6.56 -14.41 -10.95
CA THR A 78 -6.38 -14.53 -9.50
C THR A 78 -7.03 -13.41 -8.70
N ARG A 79 -7.53 -12.36 -9.36
CA ARG A 79 -7.94 -11.10 -8.72
C ARG A 79 -8.92 -11.31 -7.56
N GLU A 80 -10.03 -11.99 -7.79
CA GLU A 80 -11.07 -12.17 -6.78
C GLU A 80 -10.56 -12.94 -5.56
N LYS A 81 -9.85 -14.05 -5.82
CA LYS A 81 -9.23 -14.87 -4.78
C LYS A 81 -8.21 -14.09 -3.95
N GLU A 82 -7.39 -13.28 -4.62
CA GLU A 82 -6.36 -12.47 -3.95
C GLU A 82 -6.96 -11.34 -3.11
N ILE A 83 -8.09 -10.76 -3.52
CA ILE A 83 -8.81 -9.78 -2.69
C ILE A 83 -9.39 -10.44 -1.44
N LEU A 84 -9.98 -11.63 -1.56
CA LEU A 84 -10.48 -12.38 -0.39
C LEU A 84 -9.35 -12.73 0.59
N ARG A 85 -8.20 -13.18 0.07
CA ARG A 85 -7.01 -13.49 0.87
C ARG A 85 -6.43 -12.24 1.54
N LEU A 86 -6.39 -11.11 0.85
CA LEU A 86 -5.96 -9.84 1.43
C LEU A 86 -6.85 -9.46 2.62
N LYS A 87 -8.18 -9.55 2.46
CA LYS A 87 -9.13 -9.26 3.55
C LYS A 87 -8.89 -10.16 4.75
N GLN A 88 -8.74 -11.46 4.52
CA GLN A 88 -8.43 -12.42 5.58
C GLN A 88 -7.12 -12.08 6.29
N HIS A 89 -6.05 -11.79 5.55
CA HIS A 89 -4.75 -11.42 6.12
C HIS A 89 -4.81 -10.12 6.93
N LEU A 90 -5.63 -9.14 6.52
CA LEU A 90 -5.85 -7.93 7.31
C LEU A 90 -6.50 -8.27 8.66
N ARG A 91 -7.50 -9.15 8.69
CA ARG A 91 -8.11 -9.61 9.95
C ARG A 91 -7.10 -10.30 10.86
N GLU A 92 -6.30 -11.20 10.32
CA GLU A 92 -5.38 -12.05 11.10
C GLU A 92 -4.05 -11.37 11.46
N VAL A 93 -3.62 -10.36 10.70
CA VAL A 93 -2.28 -9.77 10.87
C VAL A 93 -2.33 -8.29 11.15
N PHE A 94 -3.18 -7.53 10.44
CA PHE A 94 -3.28 -6.10 10.69
C PHE A 94 -3.88 -5.83 12.06
N TRP A 95 -4.99 -6.48 12.39
CA TRP A 95 -5.66 -6.30 13.69
C TRP A 95 -4.91 -6.99 14.83
N ASP A 96 -4.59 -8.28 14.71
CA ASP A 96 -3.96 -9.05 15.80
C ASP A 96 -2.59 -8.51 16.21
N ARG A 97 -1.81 -7.95 15.28
CA ARG A 97 -0.48 -7.37 15.59
C ARG A 97 -0.53 -5.87 15.89
N ASP A 98 -1.74 -5.31 16.04
CA ASP A 98 -1.96 -3.88 16.23
C ASP A 98 -1.17 -3.05 15.20
N ARG A 99 -1.30 -3.44 13.92
CA ARG A 99 -0.82 -2.61 12.81
C ARG A 99 -1.74 -1.42 12.69
N ARG A 100 -1.15 -0.32 12.24
CA ARG A 100 -1.80 0.97 12.19
C ARG A 100 -1.85 1.46 10.75
N TRP A 101 -0.80 1.20 9.97
CA TRP A 101 -0.66 1.78 8.65
C TRP A 101 -0.60 0.70 7.59
N VAL A 102 -1.50 0.73 6.61
CA VAL A 102 -1.37 -0.09 5.40
C VAL A 102 -0.76 0.77 4.31
N ILE A 103 0.38 0.34 3.76
CA ILE A 103 1.09 1.09 2.73
C ILE A 103 0.96 0.36 1.40
N LEU A 104 0.49 1.08 0.38
CA LEU A 104 0.37 0.54 -0.98
C LEU A 104 0.67 1.57 -2.06
N PHE A 105 0.99 1.04 -3.22
CA PHE A 105 1.17 1.77 -4.46
C PHE A 105 -0.06 1.55 -5.37
N PRO A 106 -0.98 2.53 -5.49
CA PRO A 106 -2.29 2.30 -6.10
C PRO A 106 -2.21 2.12 -7.62
N GLU A 107 -1.05 2.39 -8.23
CA GLU A 107 -0.78 2.15 -9.64
C GLU A 107 -0.73 0.64 -9.99
N GLY A 108 -0.41 -0.21 -9.00
CA GLY A 108 -0.19 -1.65 -9.17
C GLY A 108 1.03 -1.98 -10.01
N GLY A 109 2.11 -1.19 -9.87
CA GLY A 109 3.37 -1.30 -10.60
C GLY A 109 3.96 0.08 -10.85
N PHE A 110 5.18 0.15 -11.38
CA PHE A 110 5.85 1.44 -11.60
C PHE A 110 5.10 2.35 -12.58
N TYR A 111 5.06 3.64 -12.28
CA TYR A 111 4.38 4.72 -12.99
C TYR A 111 4.68 4.69 -14.49
N HIS A 112 5.95 4.62 -14.88
CA HIS A 112 6.36 4.60 -16.28
C HIS A 112 5.77 3.40 -17.07
N LYS A 113 5.43 2.29 -16.39
CA LYS A 113 4.77 1.12 -16.99
C LYS A 113 3.24 1.21 -17.00
N ARG A 114 2.65 2.17 -16.29
CA ARG A 114 1.21 2.27 -16.05
C ARG A 114 0.60 3.52 -16.67
N VAL A 115 1.34 4.62 -16.77
CA VAL A 115 0.86 5.94 -17.19
C VAL A 115 0.10 5.89 -18.52
N GLU A 116 0.67 5.32 -19.59
CA GLU A 116 0.03 5.32 -20.91
C GLU A 116 -1.34 4.61 -20.87
N SER A 117 -1.38 3.40 -20.32
CA SER A 117 -2.62 2.63 -20.18
C SER A 117 -3.65 3.32 -19.30
N SER A 118 -3.21 3.97 -18.21
CA SER A 118 -4.07 4.73 -17.32
C SER A 118 -4.65 5.96 -18.00
N GLN A 119 -3.86 6.68 -18.80
CA GLN A 119 -4.30 7.86 -19.52
C GLN A 119 -5.30 7.50 -20.62
N ARG A 120 -5.06 6.41 -21.35
CA ARG A 120 -6.01 5.86 -22.31
C ARG A 120 -7.34 5.51 -21.65
N TYR A 121 -7.29 4.79 -20.52
CA TYR A 121 -8.50 4.47 -19.75
C TYR A 121 -9.20 5.74 -19.25
N GLY A 122 -8.44 6.70 -18.73
CA GLY A 122 -8.96 7.98 -18.24
C GLY A 122 -9.72 8.75 -19.31
N LYS A 123 -9.11 8.93 -20.49
CA LYS A 123 -9.73 9.60 -21.64
C LYS A 123 -11.02 8.91 -22.10
N LEU A 124 -11.03 7.58 -22.16
CA LEU A 124 -12.20 6.82 -22.58
C LEU A 124 -13.38 6.92 -21.59
N ASN A 125 -13.11 7.17 -20.32
CA ASN A 125 -14.12 7.19 -19.26
C ASN A 125 -14.37 8.61 -18.70
N GLY A 126 -13.83 9.66 -19.33
CA GLY A 126 -14.04 11.05 -18.92
C GLY A 126 -13.34 11.45 -17.61
N PHE A 127 -12.31 10.72 -17.19
CA PHE A 127 -11.52 11.07 -16.00
C PHE A 127 -10.47 12.16 -16.31
N PRO A 128 -10.07 12.96 -15.29
CA PRO A 128 -9.06 14.00 -15.48
C PRO A 128 -7.69 13.42 -15.85
N HIS A 129 -6.92 14.23 -16.60
CA HIS A 129 -5.54 13.90 -16.95
C HIS A 129 -4.63 14.06 -15.73
N LEU A 130 -4.05 12.96 -15.24
CA LEU A 130 -3.13 12.96 -14.09
C LEU A 130 -1.67 13.02 -14.53
N LYS A 131 -0.95 14.10 -14.21
CA LYS A 131 0.42 14.31 -14.70
C LYS A 131 1.48 13.45 -14.00
N TYR A 132 1.39 13.26 -12.68
CA TYR A 132 2.44 12.61 -11.87
C TYR A 132 2.00 11.29 -11.22
N THR A 133 0.77 10.88 -11.47
CA THR A 133 0.15 9.69 -10.89
C THR A 133 -0.70 8.99 -11.94
N THR A 134 -1.14 7.76 -11.64
CA THR A 134 -2.16 7.08 -12.44
C THR A 134 -3.49 7.06 -11.70
N LEU A 135 -4.57 6.73 -12.42
CA LEU A 135 -5.82 6.38 -11.75
C LEU A 135 -5.58 5.16 -10.85
N PRO A 136 -6.10 5.16 -9.62
CA PRO A 136 -5.84 4.10 -8.66
C PRO A 136 -6.54 2.80 -9.09
N ARG A 137 -5.86 1.67 -8.90
CA ARG A 137 -6.45 0.34 -9.00
C ARG A 137 -7.26 0.04 -7.75
N MET A 138 -8.57 0.10 -7.89
CA MET A 138 -9.50 0.12 -6.75
C MET A 138 -9.59 -1.18 -5.95
N GLY A 139 -9.24 -2.34 -6.50
CA GLY A 139 -9.51 -3.64 -5.85
C GLY A 139 -8.94 -3.74 -4.44
N ALA A 140 -7.61 -3.61 -4.31
CA ALA A 140 -6.95 -3.71 -3.00
C ALA A 140 -7.25 -2.49 -2.12
N VAL A 141 -7.29 -1.28 -2.69
CA VAL A 141 -7.64 -0.03 -1.97
C VAL A 141 -8.99 -0.17 -1.29
N LYS A 142 -10.02 -0.59 -2.03
CA LYS A 142 -11.37 -0.78 -1.51
C LYS A 142 -11.40 -1.85 -0.42
N ALA A 143 -10.75 -2.99 -0.66
CA ALA A 143 -10.70 -4.07 0.33
C ALA A 143 -10.02 -3.63 1.63
N ILE A 144 -8.94 -2.85 1.55
CA ILE A 144 -8.27 -2.32 2.74
C ILE A 144 -9.16 -1.32 3.47
N LEU A 145 -9.77 -0.37 2.76
CA LEU A 145 -10.69 0.59 3.39
C LEU A 145 -11.82 -0.16 4.10
N GLU A 146 -12.47 -1.13 3.46
CA GLU A 146 -13.55 -1.91 4.05
C GLU A 146 -13.14 -2.67 5.32
N GLU A 147 -11.93 -3.24 5.38
CA GLU A 147 -11.47 -4.04 6.53
C GLU A 147 -10.81 -3.21 7.64
N VAL A 148 -10.27 -2.02 7.30
CA VAL A 148 -9.58 -1.16 8.26
C VAL A 148 -10.53 -0.10 8.84
N SER A 149 -11.56 0.33 8.10
CA SER A 149 -12.54 1.32 8.59
C SER A 149 -13.67 0.73 9.43
N SER A 150 -13.88 -0.59 9.38
CA SER A 150 -15.06 -1.26 9.94
C SER A 150 -15.02 -1.51 11.45
N CYS A 151 -13.94 -1.16 12.16
CA CYS A 151 -13.85 -1.35 13.61
C CYS A 151 -14.18 -0.09 14.43
N CYS A 152 -14.76 0.94 13.82
CA CYS A 152 -15.27 2.13 14.53
C CYS A 152 -16.75 2.02 14.93
N THR A 153 -17.35 0.83 14.82
CA THR A 153 -18.69 0.53 15.32
C THR A 153 -18.61 -0.54 16.39
N ASP A 154 -18.17 -0.16 17.58
CA ASP A 154 -18.53 -0.77 18.87
C ASP A 154 -18.32 0.28 19.98
#